data_AF-A0A1G8MY68-F1
#
_entry.id   AF-A0A1G8MY68-F1
#
_cell.length_a   1.000
_cell.length_b   1.000
_cell.length_c   1.000
_cell.angle_alpha   90.00
_cell.angle_beta   90.00
_cell.angle_gamma   90.00
#
_symmetry.space_group_name_H-M   'P 1'
#
loop_
_entity.id
_entity.type
_entity.pdbx_description
1 polymer ?
#
loop_
_entity_poly.entity_id
_entity_poly.type
_entity_poly.pdbx_seq_one_letter_code
_entity_poly.pdbx_strand_id
1 'polypeptide(L)'
;MTDPMTVSRPPAQLLVATQDEPLARQIRALLAACNVPCTVLSSHQDCQQAPLCRWLQNEPLSDTARIHALLADAISVLEHSRHAFKSRELGQLRHRLRDALKELSDGPRVV
;
A
#
# COMPACT_ATOMS: atom_id res chain seq x y z
N MET A 1 24.68 -45.31 -6.32
CA MET A 1 23.29 -45.04 -5.89
C MET A 1 23.19 -43.55 -5.68
N THR A 2 22.57 -42.85 -6.62
CA THR A 2 22.50 -41.39 -6.67
C THR A 2 21.09 -40.98 -6.25
N ASP A 3 20.95 -40.38 -5.08
CA ASP A 3 19.67 -39.86 -4.60
C ASP A 3 19.27 -38.64 -5.46
N PRO A 4 18.06 -38.61 -6.05
CA PRO A 4 17.60 -37.43 -6.77
C PRO A 4 17.32 -36.32 -5.77
N MET A 5 18.03 -35.20 -5.89
CA MET A 5 17.71 -33.95 -5.20
C MET A 5 16.23 -33.62 -5.41
N THR A 6 15.41 -33.88 -4.40
CA THR A 6 14.08 -33.29 -4.28
C THR A 6 14.27 -31.80 -4.07
N VAL A 7 14.11 -31.04 -5.16
CA VAL A 7 13.97 -29.59 -5.08
C VAL A 7 12.65 -29.32 -4.36
N SER A 8 12.72 -29.22 -3.03
CA SER A 8 11.59 -28.80 -2.18
C SER A 8 11.24 -27.37 -2.56
N ARG A 9 10.24 -27.22 -3.45
CA ARG A 9 9.69 -25.92 -3.82
C ARG A 9 9.09 -25.32 -2.55
N PRO A 10 9.54 -24.13 -2.10
CA PRO A 10 8.93 -23.50 -0.94
C PRO A 10 7.43 -23.32 -1.21
N PRO A 11 6.57 -23.50 -0.19
CA PRO A 11 5.13 -23.34 -0.37
C PRO A 11 4.85 -21.94 -0.92
N ALA A 12 4.09 -21.86 -2.02
CA ALA A 12 3.74 -20.58 -2.62
C ALA A 12 2.93 -19.76 -1.60
N GLN A 13 3.51 -18.64 -1.15
CA GLN A 13 2.87 -17.74 -0.20
C GLN A 13 2.20 -16.60 -0.99
N LEU A 14 0.89 -16.43 -0.82
CA LEU A 14 0.12 -15.43 -1.55
C LEU A 14 0.12 -14.09 -0.78
N LEU A 15 0.60 -13.01 -1.42
CA LEU A 15 0.48 -11.65 -0.90
C LEU A 15 -0.64 -10.91 -1.64
N VAL A 16 -1.60 -10.35 -0.90
CA VAL A 16 -2.67 -9.51 -1.46
C VAL A 16 -2.61 -8.14 -0.82
N ALA A 17 -2.55 -7.09 -1.63
CA ALA A 17 -2.59 -5.70 -1.15
C ALA A 17 -3.87 -5.02 -1.65
N THR A 18 -4.64 -4.44 -0.74
CA THR A 18 -5.85 -3.66 -1.03
C THR A 18 -5.96 -2.52 -0.04
N GLN A 19 -6.54 -1.38 -0.43
CA GLN A 19 -6.84 -0.29 0.52
C GLN A 19 -8.30 -0.35 1.03
N ASP A 20 -9.10 -1.27 0.51
CA ASP A 20 -10.49 -1.50 0.90
C ASP A 20 -10.54 -2.54 2.03
N GLU A 21 -10.82 -2.09 3.25
CA GLU A 21 -10.89 -2.93 4.45
C GLU A 21 -12.04 -3.97 4.42
N PRO A 22 -13.28 -3.63 4.00
CA PRO A 22 -14.32 -4.63 3.72
C PRO A 22 -13.85 -5.75 2.78
N LEU A 23 -13.22 -5.38 1.67
CA LEU A 23 -12.70 -6.34 0.68
C LEU A 23 -11.55 -7.17 1.28
N ALA A 24 -10.63 -6.54 2.01
CA ALA A 24 -9.55 -7.24 2.70
C ALA A 24 -10.09 -8.33 3.65
N ARG A 25 -11.14 -8.01 4.40
CA ARG A 25 -11.79 -8.96 5.31
C ARG A 25 -12.42 -10.14 4.56
N GLN A 26 -13.09 -9.88 3.44
CA GLN A 26 -13.65 -10.94 2.60
C GLN A 26 -12.56 -11.85 2.03
N ILE A 27 -11.46 -11.26 1.54
CA ILE A 27 -10.32 -12.00 1.01
C ILE A 27 -9.69 -12.88 2.09
N ARG A 28 -9.46 -12.34 3.30
CA ARG A 28 -8.96 -13.10 4.45
C ARG A 28 -9.85 -14.31 4.76
N ALA A 29 -11.17 -14.11 4.78
CA ALA A 29 -12.13 -15.18 5.06
C ALA A 29 -12.13 -16.28 3.98
N LEU A 30 -12.10 -15.89 2.70
CA LEU A 30 -12.05 -16.84 1.57
C LEU A 30 -10.74 -17.65 1.57
N LEU A 31 -9.60 -16.99 1.76
CA LEU A 31 -8.30 -17.65 1.75
C LEU A 31 -8.11 -18.57 2.96
N ALA A 32 -8.65 -18.20 4.12
CA ALA A 32 -8.70 -19.06 5.30
C ALA A 32 -9.53 -20.33 5.04
N ALA A 33 -10.70 -20.19 4.37
CA ALA A 33 -11.53 -21.34 4.01
C ALA A 33 -10.84 -22.29 3.01
N CYS A 34 -9.97 -21.77 2.14
CA CYS A 34 -9.18 -22.56 1.20
C CYS A 34 -7.86 -23.10 1.78
N ASN A 35 -7.56 -22.83 3.06
CA ASN A 35 -6.31 -23.20 3.72
C ASN A 35 -5.05 -22.76 2.96
N VAL A 36 -5.11 -21.60 2.29
CA VAL A 36 -3.99 -21.04 1.53
C VAL A 36 -3.14 -20.17 2.45
N PRO A 37 -1.83 -20.44 2.59
CA PRO A 37 -0.94 -19.56 3.34
C PRO A 37 -0.86 -18.20 2.62
N CYS A 38 -1.47 -17.18 3.23
CA CYS A 38 -1.59 -15.86 2.63
C CYS A 38 -1.27 -14.75 3.62
N THR A 39 -0.93 -13.59 3.09
CA THR A 39 -0.77 -12.34 3.84
C THR A 39 -1.57 -11.27 3.10
N VAL A 40 -2.55 -10.69 3.79
CA VAL A 40 -3.41 -9.64 3.24
C VAL A 40 -3.06 -8.33 3.90
N LEU A 41 -2.47 -7.42 3.13
CA LEU A 41 -2.13 -6.06 3.53
C LEU A 41 -3.30 -5.15 3.20
N SER A 42 -3.96 -4.62 4.22
CA SER A 42 -5.01 -3.60 4.12
C SER A 42 -4.57 -2.22 4.57
N SER A 43 -3.49 -2.14 5.33
CA SER A 43 -2.90 -0.88 5.80
C SER A 43 -1.39 -0.87 5.64
N HIS A 44 -0.79 0.33 5.66
CA HIS A 44 0.67 0.49 5.69
C HIS A 44 1.30 -0.13 6.94
N GLN A 45 0.56 -0.25 8.05
CA GLN A 45 1.06 -0.86 9.29
C GLN A 45 1.25 -2.37 9.13
N ASP A 46 0.47 -3.00 8.24
CA ASP A 46 0.56 -4.44 7.97
C ASP A 46 1.92 -4.79 7.34
N CYS A 47 2.52 -3.88 6.57
CA CYS A 47 3.86 -4.06 6.02
C CYS A 47 4.95 -4.14 7.10
N GLN A 48 4.72 -3.59 8.30
CA GLN A 48 5.68 -3.69 9.40
C GLN A 48 5.66 -5.07 10.07
N GLN A 49 4.49 -5.72 10.06
CA GLN A 49 4.26 -7.00 10.72
C GLN A 49 4.34 -8.18 9.75
N ALA A 50 4.21 -7.93 8.44
CA ALA A 50 4.25 -8.97 7.41
C ALA A 50 5.68 -9.48 7.18
N PRO A 51 5.95 -10.79 7.35
CA PRO A 51 7.28 -11.35 7.13
C PRO A 51 7.74 -11.18 5.67
N LEU A 52 6.79 -11.15 4.73
CA LEU A 52 7.04 -10.88 3.32
C LEU A 52 7.37 -9.41 3.00
N CYS A 53 7.14 -8.48 3.93
CA CYS A 53 7.49 -7.07 3.76
C CYS A 53 8.78 -6.69 4.51
N ARG A 54 9.43 -7.64 5.19
CA ARG A 54 10.67 -7.40 5.95
C ARG A 54 11.81 -6.83 5.09
N TRP A 55 11.90 -7.20 3.81
CA TRP A 55 12.88 -6.64 2.87
C TRP A 55 12.61 -5.18 2.52
N LEU A 56 11.35 -4.73 2.59
CA LEU A 56 10.94 -3.35 2.34
C LEU A 56 11.36 -2.40 3.49
N GLN A 57 11.57 -2.92 4.70
CA GLN A 57 11.98 -2.11 5.86
C GLN A 57 13.41 -1.59 5.78
N ASN A 58 14.25 -2.18 4.93
CA ASN A 58 15.67 -1.86 4.84
C ASN A 58 16.00 -0.86 3.71
N GLU A 59 15.06 -0.59 2.81
CA GLU A 59 15.29 0.33 1.70
C GLU A 59 14.76 1.71 2.07
N PRO A 60 15.61 2.76 2.07
CA PRO A 60 15.13 4.11 2.24
C PRO A 60 14.18 4.46 1.09
N LEU A 61 13.05 5.10 1.41
CA LEU A 61 12.15 5.63 0.39
C LEU A 61 12.93 6.56 -0.54
N SER A 62 12.74 6.40 -1.85
CA SER A 62 13.24 7.39 -2.82
C SER A 62 12.63 8.76 -2.52
N ASP A 63 13.31 9.84 -2.91
CA ASP A 63 12.80 11.21 -2.70
C ASP A 63 11.38 11.39 -3.28
N THR A 64 11.12 10.80 -4.45
CA THR A 64 9.80 10.79 -5.08
C THR A 64 8.76 10.07 -4.21
N ALA A 65 9.10 8.89 -3.67
CA ALA A 65 8.19 8.14 -2.80
C ALA A 65 7.93 8.89 -1.48
N ARG A 66 8.92 9.60 -0.96
CA ARG A 66 8.80 10.44 0.23
C ARG A 66 7.89 11.65 -0.01
N ILE A 67 8.04 12.33 -1.15
CA ILE A 67 7.16 13.46 -1.54
C ILE A 67 5.73 12.96 -1.74
N HIS A 68 5.55 11.80 -2.37
CA HIS A 68 4.24 11.17 -2.55
C HIS A 68 3.56 10.89 -1.21
N ALA A 69 4.27 10.27 -0.27
CA ALA A 69 3.76 10.00 1.08
C ALA A 69 3.37 11.28 1.84
N LEU A 70 4.19 12.34 1.76
CA LEU A 70 3.91 13.62 2.41
C LEU A 70 2.67 14.31 1.83
N LEU A 71 2.48 14.26 0.50
CA LEU A 71 1.31 14.83 -0.16
C LEU A 71 0.03 14.06 0.21
N ALA A 72 0.09 12.72 0.23
CA ALA A 72 -1.03 11.88 0.64
C ALA A 72 -1.45 12.16 2.10
N ASP A 73 -0.47 12.32 3.00
CA ASP A 73 -0.73 12.65 4.41
C ASP A 73 -1.36 14.06 4.56
N ALA A 74 -0.82 15.07 3.87
CA ALA A 74 -1.39 16.42 3.89
C ALA A 74 -2.86 16.45 3.40
N ILE A 75 -3.19 15.68 2.36
CA ILE A 75 -4.57 15.53 1.89
C ILE A 75 -5.45 14.87 2.95
N SER A 76 -4.97 13.78 3.56
CA SER A 76 -5.69 13.08 4.63
C SER A 76 -5.99 14.01 5.81
N VAL A 77 -5.03 14.80 6.26
CA VAL A 77 -5.22 15.78 7.35
C VAL A 77 -6.28 16.81 6.98
N LEU A 78 -6.26 17.33 5.75
CA LEU A 78 -7.28 18.27 5.27
C LEU A 78 -8.68 17.64 5.24
N GLU A 79 -8.78 16.36 4.83
CA GLU A 79 -10.06 15.63 4.75
C GLU A 79 -10.65 15.27 6.12
N HIS A 80 -9.80 14.99 7.12
CA HIS A 80 -10.24 14.66 8.47
C HIS A 80 -10.48 15.89 9.36
N SER A 81 -9.98 17.06 8.97
CA SER A 81 -10.20 18.31 9.72
C SER A 81 -11.56 18.94 9.37
N ARG A 82 -12.56 18.69 10.23
CA ARG A 82 -13.93 19.21 10.09
C ARG A 82 -14.02 20.74 10.00
N HIS A 83 -12.99 21.45 10.48
CA HIS A 83 -12.90 22.91 10.46
C HIS A 83 -12.30 23.48 9.17
N ALA A 84 -11.53 22.71 8.39
CA ALA A 84 -10.92 23.21 7.14
C ALA A 84 -11.93 23.39 6.00
N PHE A 85 -13.04 22.64 6.01
CA PHE A 85 -14.05 22.66 4.95
C PHE A 85 -14.86 23.96 4.85
N LYS A 86 -14.73 24.87 5.83
CA LYS A 86 -15.36 26.20 5.76
C LYS A 86 -14.51 27.21 4.98
N SER A 87 -13.21 26.94 4.76
CA SER A 87 -12.33 27.81 4.00
C SER A 87 -12.26 27.37 2.54
N ARG A 88 -12.62 28.29 1.64
CA ARG A 88 -12.49 28.11 0.19
C ARG A 88 -11.03 27.89 -0.22
N GLU A 89 -10.09 28.54 0.46
CA GLU A 89 -8.65 28.42 0.20
C GLU A 89 -8.13 27.02 0.54
N LEU A 90 -8.56 26.44 1.67
CA LEU A 90 -8.18 25.08 2.06
C LEU A 90 -8.81 24.03 1.12
N GLY A 91 -10.04 24.27 0.65
CA GLY A 91 -10.66 23.45 -0.39
C GLY A 91 -9.88 23.46 -1.70
N GLN A 92 -9.41 24.63 -2.14
CA GLN A 92 -8.57 24.79 -3.33
C GLN A 92 -7.20 24.14 -3.15
N LEU A 93 -6.57 24.31 -1.98
CA LEU A 93 -5.30 23.69 -1.65
C LEU A 93 -5.41 22.16 -1.72
N ARG A 94 -6.48 21.57 -1.17
CA ARG A 94 -6.74 20.13 -1.27
C ARG A 94 -6.80 19.64 -2.71
N HIS A 95 -7.50 20.37 -3.59
CA HIS A 95 -7.57 20.01 -5.01
C HIS A 95 -6.18 20.03 -5.65
N ARG A 96 -5.43 21.11 -5.47
CA ARG A 96 -4.07 21.25 -6.03
C ARG A 96 -3.13 20.15 -5.54
N LEU A 97 -3.23 19.74 -4.28
CA LEU A 97 -2.43 18.65 -3.73
C LEU A 97 -2.84 17.29 -4.34
N ARG A 98 -4.13 17.03 -4.53
CA ARG A 98 -4.63 15.81 -5.20
C ARG A 98 -4.17 15.74 -6.65
N ASP A 99 -4.19 16.86 -7.36
CA ASP A 99 -3.73 16.95 -8.75
C ASP A 99 -2.22 16.69 -8.83
N ALA A 100 -1.41 17.34 -7.98
CA ALA A 100 0.03 17.12 -7.91
C ALA A 100 0.39 15.66 -7.56
N LEU A 101 -0.36 15.05 -6.63
CA LEU A 101 -0.17 13.63 -6.28
C LEU A 101 -0.48 12.71 -7.46
N LYS A 102 -1.51 13.03 -8.24
CA LYS A 102 -1.88 12.27 -9.44
C LYS A 102 -0.81 12.37 -10.51
N GLU A 103 -0.30 13.57 -10.77
CA GLU A 103 0.80 13.80 -11.71
C GLU A 103 2.07 13.02 -11.33
N LEU A 104 2.41 12.99 -10.04
CA LEU A 104 3.53 12.19 -9.52
C LEU A 104 3.31 10.68 -9.65
N SER A 105 2.06 10.22 -9.58
CA SER A 105 1.70 8.80 -9.67
C SER A 105 1.65 8.28 -11.12
N ASP A 106 1.27 9.14 -12.07
CA ASP A 106 1.21 8.80 -13.49
C ASP A 106 2.61 8.67 -14.13
N GLY A 107 3.67 9.08 -13.41
CA GLY A 107 5.06 9.03 -13.86
C GLY A 107 5.35 9.97 -15.05
N PRO A 108 6.63 10.17 -15.43
CA PRO A 108 6.91 10.88 -16.66
C PRO A 108 6.36 10.04 -17.82
N ARG A 109 5.33 10.55 -18.51
CA ARG A 109 4.96 10.05 -19.84
C ARG A 109 6.13 10.36 -20.76
N VAL A 110 7.03 9.39 -20.91
CA VAL A 110 8.04 9.40 -21.97
C VAL A 110 7.26 9.39 -23.29
N VAL A 111 7.24 10.55 -23.96
CA VAL A 111 6.81 10.70 -25.36
C VAL A 111 8.04 10.49 -26.23
#